data_AF-A0A958NWT8-F1
#
_entry.id   AF-A0A958NWT8-F1
#
_cell.length_a   1.000
_cell.length_b   1.000
_cell.length_c   1.000
_cell.angle_alpha   90.00
_cell.angle_beta   90.00
_cell.angle_gamma   90.00
#
_symmetry.space_group_name_H-M   'P 1'
#
loop_
_entity.id
_entity.type
_entity.pdbx_description
1 polymer ?
#
loop_
_entity_poly.entity_id
_entity_poly.type
_entity_poly.pdbx_seq_one_letter_code
_entity_poly.pdbx_strand_id
1 'polypeptide(L)'
;VTSGEMPLIGDPLSEAQIALLREWILAGAPDAPPPAELSLKSVTPASGPASGATVVVLSGSELNGTTQIYFGDVACTDLKVLSATQVQCSTPAQEKSGSVDVRLVSDLGEVTLPQGFEYRPVLGPSYQSLYVNILRVRCLGCHNNENPSHGLSLESYESLMGHRRAVIPFNLKKSRLYKKTREGEMPQNGPPLSQAEVNAIGAWILAGAPNN
;
A
#
# COMPACT_ATOMS: atom_id res chain seq x y z
N VAL A 1 56.85 2.61 -0.81
CA VAL A 1 55.89 2.94 0.26
C VAL A 1 55.83 1.73 1.17
N THR A 2 56.56 1.79 2.29
CA THR A 2 56.78 0.70 3.25
C THR A 2 56.03 1.02 4.54
N SER A 3 54.73 0.79 4.56
CA SER A 3 53.97 0.47 5.77
C SER A 3 52.57 0.06 5.33
N GLY A 4 52.31 -1.24 5.30
CA GLY A 4 50.98 -1.80 5.15
C GLY A 4 50.19 -1.67 6.44
N GLU A 5 50.11 -0.47 7.02
CA GLU A 5 49.26 -0.23 8.18
C GLU A 5 47.84 0.01 7.71
N MET A 6 46.91 -0.79 8.24
CA MET A 6 45.48 -0.65 7.98
C MET A 6 44.99 0.68 8.59
N PRO A 7 44.25 1.52 7.85
CA PRO A 7 43.79 2.81 8.38
C PRO A 7 42.96 2.61 9.66
N LEU A 8 43.37 3.25 10.76
CA LEU A 8 42.70 3.16 12.07
C LEU A 8 41.40 3.97 12.15
N ILE A 9 40.93 4.52 11.02
CA ILE A 9 39.79 5.43 10.94
C ILE A 9 38.72 4.76 10.08
N GLY A 10 37.88 3.95 10.72
CA GLY A 10 36.73 3.28 10.12
C GLY A 10 36.00 2.46 11.18
N ASP A 11 34.68 2.31 11.03
CA ASP A 11 33.92 1.37 11.84
C ASP A 11 34.48 -0.05 11.61
N PRO A 12 34.50 -0.91 12.64
CA PRO A 12 34.84 -2.32 12.47
C PRO A 12 33.97 -2.98 11.40
N LEU A 13 34.54 -3.94 10.66
CA LEU A 13 33.77 -4.74 9.71
C LEU A 13 32.59 -5.42 10.42
N SER A 14 31.42 -5.42 9.77
CA SER A 14 30.27 -6.20 10.24
C SER A 14 30.55 -7.70 10.14
N GLU A 15 29.81 -8.51 10.91
CA GLU A 15 29.95 -9.98 10.85
C GLU A 15 29.75 -10.53 9.43
N ALA A 16 28.83 -9.94 8.65
CA ALA A 16 28.63 -10.31 7.24
C ALA A 16 29.86 -10.00 6.37
N GLN A 17 30.48 -8.84 6.58
CA GLN A 17 31.71 -8.46 5.86
C GLN A 17 32.89 -9.37 6.24
N ILE A 18 33.01 -9.75 7.52
CA ILE A 18 34.04 -10.68 7.98
C ILE A 18 33.82 -12.08 7.41
N ALA A 19 32.56 -12.56 7.36
CA ALA A 19 32.21 -13.86 6.77
C ALA A 19 32.56 -13.91 5.28
N LEU A 20 32.19 -12.87 4.53
CA LEU A 20 32.51 -12.74 3.11
C LEU A 20 34.03 -12.77 2.86
N LEU A 21 34.80 -12.05 3.69
CA LEU A 21 36.26 -12.01 3.60
C LEU A 21 36.91 -13.38 3.87
N ARG A 22 36.39 -14.13 4.87
CA ARG A 22 36.88 -15.47 5.21
C ARG A 22 36.65 -16.46 4.08
N GLU A 23 35.46 -16.45 3.48
CA GLU A 23 35.13 -17.31 2.34
C GLU A 23 36.03 -17.00 1.13
N TRP A 24 36.25 -15.72 0.82
CA TRP A 24 37.12 -15.30 -0.28
C TRP A 24 38.57 -15.77 -0.12
N ILE A 25 39.12 -15.68 1.11
CA ILE A 25 40.48 -16.18 1.41
C ILE A 25 40.55 -17.70 1.23
N LEU A 26 39.57 -18.45 1.76
CA LEU A 26 39.53 -19.90 1.64
C LEU A 26 39.41 -20.39 0.19
N ALA A 27 38.75 -19.60 -0.67
CA ALA A 27 38.65 -19.86 -2.10
C ALA A 27 39.94 -19.53 -2.90
N GLY A 28 41.01 -19.09 -2.24
CA GLY A 28 42.28 -18.75 -2.88
C GLY A 28 42.34 -17.31 -3.40
N ALA A 29 41.57 -16.41 -2.79
CA ALA A 29 41.51 -14.99 -3.17
C ALA A 29 41.28 -14.78 -4.68
N PRO A 30 40.30 -15.46 -5.30
CA PRO A 30 40.09 -15.36 -6.74
C PRO A 30 39.73 -13.92 -7.11
N ASP A 31 40.21 -13.46 -8.27
CA ASP A 31 39.78 -12.20 -8.89
C ASP A 31 38.38 -12.33 -9.53
N ALA A 32 37.49 -13.03 -8.81
CA ALA A 32 36.11 -13.21 -9.20
C ALA A 32 35.28 -12.05 -8.61
N PRO A 33 34.29 -11.53 -9.36
CA PRO A 33 33.35 -10.59 -8.77
C PRO A 33 32.68 -11.22 -7.54
N PRO A 34 32.32 -10.40 -6.52
CA PRO A 34 31.61 -10.90 -5.34
C PRO A 34 30.41 -11.76 -5.73
N PRO A 35 30.06 -12.81 -4.96
CA PRO A 35 28.85 -13.57 -5.20
C PRO A 35 27.67 -12.62 -5.35
N ALA A 36 26.84 -12.84 -6.38
CA ALA A 36 25.63 -12.05 -6.54
C ALA A 36 24.72 -12.32 -5.33
N GLU A 37 24.34 -11.27 -4.62
CA GLU A 37 23.46 -11.37 -3.46
C GLU A 37 22.00 -11.26 -3.90
N LEU A 38 21.12 -11.97 -3.17
CA LEU A 38 19.68 -11.82 -3.33
C LEU A 38 19.29 -10.36 -3.07
N SER A 39 18.65 -9.73 -4.05
CA SER A 39 18.17 -8.36 -3.89
C SER A 39 16.85 -8.14 -4.59
N LEU A 40 16.02 -7.26 -4.03
CA LEU A 40 14.79 -6.77 -4.62
C LEU A 40 14.87 -5.24 -4.74
N LYS A 41 14.77 -4.72 -5.96
CA LYS A 41 15.02 -3.30 -6.26
C LYS A 41 13.76 -2.53 -6.58
N SER A 42 12.81 -3.14 -7.29
CA SER A 42 11.60 -2.45 -7.72
C SER A 42 10.43 -3.38 -7.98
N VAL A 43 9.22 -2.80 -7.97
CA VAL A 43 7.95 -3.43 -8.35
C VAL A 43 7.32 -2.52 -9.42
N THR A 44 6.89 -3.06 -10.56
CA THR A 44 6.28 -2.30 -11.66
C THR A 44 4.99 -2.96 -12.14
N PRO A 45 3.85 -2.25 -12.15
CA PRO A 45 3.64 -0.93 -11.56
C PRO A 45 3.83 -0.94 -10.03
N ALA A 46 4.27 0.18 -9.45
CA ALA A 46 4.47 0.31 -8.00
C ALA A 46 3.18 0.67 -7.23
N SER A 47 2.02 0.59 -7.88
CA SER A 47 0.72 0.91 -7.26
C SER A 47 -0.43 0.22 -7.99
N GLY A 48 -1.53 0.00 -7.27
CA GLY A 48 -2.74 -0.66 -7.79
C GLY A 48 -3.91 -0.59 -6.82
N PRO A 49 -5.13 -0.99 -7.21
CA PRO A 49 -6.29 -0.96 -6.34
C PRO A 49 -6.16 -1.92 -5.14
N ALA A 50 -6.70 -1.53 -3.98
CA ALA A 50 -6.81 -2.37 -2.77
C ALA A 50 -7.59 -3.69 -3.00
N SER A 51 -8.37 -3.79 -4.08
CA SER A 51 -8.99 -5.05 -4.50
C SER A 51 -8.00 -6.10 -5.03
N GLY A 52 -6.72 -5.75 -5.22
CA GLY A 52 -5.71 -6.65 -5.75
C GLY A 52 -5.80 -6.85 -7.26
N ALA A 53 -5.34 -8.02 -7.73
CA ALA A 53 -5.30 -8.45 -9.13
C ALA A 53 -4.43 -7.58 -10.06
N THR A 54 -3.58 -6.71 -9.49
CA THR A 54 -2.61 -5.96 -10.30
C THR A 54 -1.47 -6.89 -10.65
N VAL A 55 -1.29 -7.18 -11.94
CA VAL A 55 -0.13 -7.92 -12.42
C VAL A 55 1.09 -7.03 -12.33
N VAL A 56 2.08 -7.44 -11.54
CA VAL A 56 3.31 -6.70 -11.29
C VAL A 56 4.54 -7.53 -11.66
N VAL A 57 5.58 -6.83 -12.12
CA VAL A 57 6.91 -7.39 -12.35
C VAL A 57 7.86 -6.79 -11.31
N LEU A 58 8.50 -7.67 -10.54
CA LEU A 58 9.52 -7.32 -9.57
C LEU A 58 10.90 -7.54 -10.19
N SER A 59 11.82 -6.59 -9.98
CA SER A 59 13.18 -6.65 -10.52
C SER A 59 14.23 -6.67 -9.40
N GLY A 60 15.30 -7.44 -9.61
CA GLY A 60 16.29 -7.72 -8.58
C GLY A 60 17.50 -8.51 -9.08
N SER A 61 18.15 -9.23 -8.19
CA SER A 61 19.25 -10.18 -8.47
C SER A 61 19.00 -11.50 -7.74
N GLU A 62 19.48 -12.62 -8.30
CA GLU A 62 19.35 -13.98 -7.75
C GLU A 62 17.90 -14.43 -7.46
N LEU A 63 16.97 -14.09 -8.34
CA LEU A 63 15.54 -14.36 -8.14
C LEU A 63 15.06 -15.75 -8.59
N ASN A 64 15.94 -16.60 -9.14
CA ASN A 64 15.54 -17.89 -9.70
C ASN A 64 14.86 -18.83 -8.70
N GLY A 65 15.29 -18.82 -7.44
CA GLY A 65 14.74 -19.67 -6.38
C GLY A 65 13.58 -19.04 -5.61
N THR A 66 12.94 -17.99 -6.15
CA THR A 66 11.79 -17.33 -5.49
C THR A 66 10.63 -18.31 -5.31
N THR A 67 10.23 -18.54 -4.07
CA THR A 67 9.13 -19.45 -3.71
C THR A 67 7.87 -18.71 -3.30
N GLN A 68 7.99 -17.52 -2.72
CA GLN A 68 6.85 -16.73 -2.26
C GLN A 68 7.16 -15.24 -2.31
N ILE A 69 6.16 -14.43 -2.62
CA ILE A 69 6.20 -12.97 -2.48
C ILE A 69 4.98 -12.52 -1.68
N TYR A 70 5.20 -11.60 -0.75
CA TYR A 70 4.20 -11.00 0.11
C TYR A 70 4.10 -9.49 -0.13
N PHE A 71 2.86 -8.99 -0.09
CA PHE A 71 2.55 -7.56 -0.06
C PHE A 71 1.93 -7.27 1.31
N GLY A 72 2.70 -6.65 2.21
CA GLY A 72 2.42 -6.68 3.65
C GLY A 72 2.45 -8.12 4.15
N ASP A 73 1.37 -8.54 4.82
CA ASP A 73 1.25 -9.89 5.39
C ASP A 73 0.57 -10.91 4.45
N VAL A 74 0.14 -10.48 3.25
CA VAL A 74 -0.65 -11.32 2.34
C VAL A 74 0.20 -11.74 1.14
N ALA A 75 0.21 -13.05 0.87
CA ALA A 75 0.90 -13.64 -0.27
C ALA A 75 0.26 -13.22 -1.61
N CYS A 76 1.08 -12.93 -2.62
CA CYS A 76 0.57 -12.72 -3.98
C CYS A 76 0.22 -14.06 -4.67
N THR A 77 -0.57 -13.97 -5.74
CA THR A 77 -0.99 -15.14 -6.54
C THR A 77 -0.30 -15.15 -7.90
N ASP A 78 -0.40 -16.26 -8.63
CA ASP A 78 0.14 -16.38 -10.00
C ASP A 78 1.64 -16.08 -10.12
N LEU A 79 2.42 -16.45 -9.08
CA LEU A 79 3.86 -16.28 -9.07
C LEU A 79 4.52 -17.02 -10.25
N LYS A 80 5.32 -16.28 -11.01
CA LYS A 80 6.12 -16.76 -12.13
C LYS A 80 7.53 -16.20 -12.03
N VAL A 81 8.51 -17.08 -11.93
CA VAL A 81 9.92 -16.72 -12.07
C VAL A 81 10.23 -16.60 -13.56
N LEU A 82 10.59 -15.40 -14.01
CA LEU A 82 10.87 -15.13 -15.43
C LEU A 82 12.35 -15.27 -15.76
N SER A 83 13.23 -14.81 -14.85
CA SER A 83 14.69 -14.90 -14.97
C SER A 83 15.36 -14.71 -13.60
N ALA A 84 16.69 -14.76 -13.56
CA ALA A 84 17.48 -14.41 -12.37
C ALA A 84 17.24 -12.98 -11.86
N THR A 85 16.66 -12.11 -12.69
CA THR A 85 16.48 -10.68 -12.37
C THR A 85 15.04 -10.23 -12.41
N GLN A 86 14.08 -11.09 -12.77
CA GLN A 86 12.68 -10.75 -12.87
C GLN A 86 11.75 -11.87 -12.40
N VAL A 87 10.76 -11.48 -11.60
CA VAL A 87 9.64 -12.33 -11.20
C VAL A 87 8.33 -11.56 -11.39
N GLN A 88 7.26 -12.26 -11.67
CA GLN A 88 5.94 -11.69 -11.90
C GLN A 88 4.94 -12.33 -10.94
N CYS A 89 4.01 -11.54 -10.39
CA CYS A 89 2.84 -12.08 -9.72
C CYS A 89 1.66 -11.10 -9.74
N SER A 90 0.51 -11.53 -9.24
CA SER A 90 -0.71 -10.75 -9.11
C SER A 90 -0.90 -10.30 -7.65
N THR A 91 -1.04 -9.00 -7.41
CA THR A 91 -1.18 -8.48 -6.04
C THR A 91 -2.44 -9.03 -5.34
N PRO A 92 -2.36 -9.36 -4.04
CA PRO A 92 -3.53 -9.78 -3.29
C PRO A 92 -4.48 -8.61 -2.98
N ALA A 93 -5.72 -8.93 -2.59
CA ALA A 93 -6.63 -7.95 -2.02
C ALA A 93 -6.19 -7.57 -0.59
N GLN A 94 -6.41 -6.30 -0.22
CA GLN A 94 -6.14 -5.74 1.09
C GLN A 94 -7.40 -5.06 1.63
N GLU A 95 -7.64 -5.15 2.93
CA GLU A 95 -8.77 -4.46 3.58
C GLU A 95 -8.58 -2.94 3.63
N LYS A 96 -7.32 -2.49 3.61
CA LYS A 96 -6.94 -1.07 3.73
C LYS A 96 -6.06 -0.67 2.56
N SER A 97 -6.28 0.53 2.05
CA SER A 97 -5.34 1.22 1.18
C SER A 97 -4.13 1.73 1.96
N GLY A 98 -3.02 1.96 1.27
CA GLY A 98 -1.78 2.49 1.83
C GLY A 98 -0.54 1.81 1.25
N SER A 99 0.62 2.34 1.59
CA SER A 99 1.91 1.72 1.25
C SER A 99 2.14 0.48 2.10
N VAL A 100 2.66 -0.58 1.47
CA VAL A 100 3.08 -1.81 2.15
C VAL A 100 4.49 -2.19 1.71
N ASP A 101 5.17 -2.91 2.59
CA ASP A 101 6.43 -3.56 2.26
C ASP A 101 6.18 -4.73 1.30
N VAL A 102 7.15 -4.98 0.41
CA VAL A 102 7.13 -6.13 -0.48
C VAL A 102 8.27 -7.05 -0.09
N ARG A 103 7.93 -8.26 0.37
CA ARG A 103 8.91 -9.24 0.87
C ARG A 103 8.95 -10.43 -0.05
N LEU A 104 10.15 -10.78 -0.50
CA LEU A 104 10.42 -11.93 -1.36
C LEU A 104 11.16 -12.99 -0.55
N VAL A 105 10.70 -14.22 -0.67
CA VAL A 105 11.30 -15.41 -0.05
C VAL A 105 11.84 -16.32 -1.15
N SER A 106 13.09 -16.74 -1.00
CA SER A 106 13.76 -17.71 -1.88
C SER A 106 14.52 -18.75 -1.07
N ASP A 107 15.12 -19.72 -1.76
CA ASP A 107 16.09 -20.68 -1.22
C ASP A 107 17.37 -20.02 -0.67
N LEU A 108 17.70 -18.80 -1.11
CA LEU A 108 18.84 -18.01 -0.63
C LEU A 108 18.52 -17.14 0.59
N GLY A 109 17.24 -17.00 0.97
CA GLY A 109 16.82 -16.21 2.13
C GLY A 109 15.65 -15.29 1.81
N GLU A 110 15.53 -14.20 2.57
CA GLU A 110 14.46 -13.21 2.41
C GLU A 110 15.02 -11.82 2.15
N VAL A 111 14.36 -11.07 1.28
CA VAL A 111 14.64 -9.65 1.04
C VAL A 111 13.35 -8.85 1.08
N THR A 112 13.40 -7.68 1.71
CA THR A 112 12.26 -6.76 1.81
C THR A 112 12.56 -5.47 1.10
N LEU A 113 11.62 -5.01 0.27
CA LEU A 113 11.56 -3.67 -0.30
C LEU A 113 10.56 -2.85 0.54
N PRO A 114 11.02 -1.96 1.44
CA PRO A 114 10.15 -1.16 2.28
C PRO A 114 9.27 -0.23 1.45
N GLN A 115 7.97 -0.15 1.78
CA GLN A 115 6.98 0.64 1.04
C GLN A 115 7.01 0.38 -0.49
N GLY A 116 7.34 -0.84 -0.90
CA GLY A 116 7.56 -1.22 -2.29
C GLY A 116 6.31 -1.17 -3.17
N PHE A 117 5.10 -1.08 -2.59
CA PHE A 117 3.85 -0.99 -3.33
C PHE A 117 2.80 -0.14 -2.62
N GLU A 118 2.08 0.70 -3.38
CA GLU A 118 0.97 1.51 -2.88
C GLU A 118 -0.39 0.92 -3.30
N TYR A 119 -1.19 0.48 -2.33
CA TYR A 119 -2.59 0.15 -2.54
C TYR A 119 -3.46 1.41 -2.51
N ARG A 120 -4.16 1.67 -3.62
CA ARG A 120 -5.07 2.78 -3.76
C ARG A 120 -6.50 2.37 -3.36
N PRO A 121 -7.26 3.27 -2.72
CA PRO A 121 -8.66 3.01 -2.40
C PRO A 121 -9.46 2.58 -3.65
N VAL A 122 -10.26 1.54 -3.52
CA VAL A 122 -11.29 1.22 -4.52
C VAL A 122 -12.51 2.05 -4.20
N LEU A 123 -12.79 3.04 -5.03
CA LEU A 123 -13.93 3.93 -4.86
C LEU A 123 -15.06 3.50 -5.82
N GLY A 124 -16.01 2.74 -5.30
CA GLY A 124 -17.22 2.31 -6.01
C GLY A 124 -18.48 3.03 -5.51
N PRO A 125 -19.61 2.93 -6.26
CA PRO A 125 -20.89 3.50 -5.85
C PRO A 125 -21.60 2.59 -4.82
N SER A 126 -20.89 2.16 -3.78
CA SER A 126 -21.45 1.35 -2.69
C SER A 126 -21.21 2.01 -1.33
N TYR A 127 -22.15 1.83 -0.40
CA TYR A 127 -22.03 2.39 0.95
C TYR A 127 -20.78 1.83 1.65
N GLN A 128 -20.51 0.52 1.51
CA GLN A 128 -19.36 -0.11 2.14
C GLN A 128 -18.03 0.52 1.68
N SER A 129 -17.89 0.77 0.38
CA SER A 129 -16.72 1.46 -0.19
C SER A 129 -16.55 2.86 0.39
N LEU A 130 -17.61 3.66 0.44
CA LEU A 130 -17.54 5.00 1.02
C LEU A 130 -17.23 4.97 2.51
N TYR A 131 -17.84 4.05 3.25
CA TYR A 131 -17.67 3.95 4.69
C TYR A 131 -16.22 3.64 5.05
N VAL A 132 -15.64 2.58 4.46
CA VAL A 132 -14.27 2.14 4.76
C VAL A 132 -13.23 3.17 4.32
N ASN A 133 -13.39 3.75 3.13
CA ASN A 133 -12.35 4.57 2.51
C ASN A 133 -12.48 6.07 2.84
N ILE A 134 -13.67 6.56 3.21
CA ILE A 134 -13.91 8.00 3.40
C ILE A 134 -14.55 8.28 4.76
N LEU A 135 -15.76 7.77 5.01
CA LEU A 135 -16.56 8.22 6.16
C LEU A 135 -15.89 7.86 7.49
N ARG A 136 -15.44 6.60 7.63
CA ARG A 136 -14.80 6.10 8.85
C ARG A 136 -13.56 6.89 9.22
N VAL A 137 -12.71 7.17 8.22
CA VAL A 137 -11.38 7.76 8.44
C VAL A 137 -11.39 9.29 8.46
N ARG A 138 -12.28 9.94 7.71
CA ARG A 138 -12.28 11.41 7.55
C ARG A 138 -13.38 12.13 8.33
N CYS A 139 -14.43 11.42 8.76
CA CYS A 139 -15.64 12.08 9.25
C CYS A 139 -16.03 11.68 10.68
N LEU A 140 -15.69 10.46 11.13
CA LEU A 140 -16.11 9.97 12.44
C LEU A 140 -15.44 10.65 13.65
N GLY A 141 -14.46 11.53 13.45
CA GLY A 141 -13.96 12.36 14.56
C GLY A 141 -15.02 13.31 15.14
N CYS A 142 -16.02 13.71 14.33
CA CYS A 142 -17.07 14.66 14.76
C CYS A 142 -18.49 14.27 14.34
N HIS A 143 -18.67 13.27 13.48
CA HIS A 143 -19.99 12.83 13.01
C HIS A 143 -20.24 11.36 13.35
N ASN A 144 -20.29 11.06 14.64
CA ASN A 144 -20.40 9.71 15.17
C ASN A 144 -21.59 9.62 16.14
N ASN A 145 -21.86 8.45 16.72
CA ASN A 145 -23.00 8.22 17.60
C ASN A 145 -22.86 8.94 18.95
N GLU A 146 -21.63 9.10 19.45
CA GLU A 146 -21.33 9.77 20.72
C GLU A 146 -21.30 11.29 20.58
N ASN A 147 -20.81 11.78 19.44
CA ASN A 147 -20.71 13.18 19.08
C ASN A 147 -21.29 13.39 17.66
N PRO A 148 -22.62 13.46 17.51
CA PRO A 148 -23.25 13.66 16.21
C PRO A 148 -23.29 15.15 15.88
N SER A 149 -22.21 15.70 15.30
CA SER A 149 -22.18 17.13 14.94
C SER A 149 -23.36 17.50 14.05
N HIS A 150 -24.11 18.51 14.49
CA HIS A 150 -25.39 18.92 13.90
C HIS A 150 -26.46 17.81 13.80
N GLY A 151 -26.41 16.82 14.69
CA GLY A 151 -27.35 15.69 14.73
C GLY A 151 -27.08 14.61 13.67
N LEU A 152 -25.92 14.63 13.00
CA LEU A 152 -25.55 13.64 11.99
C LEU A 152 -24.52 12.64 12.53
N SER A 153 -24.89 11.36 12.51
CA SER A 153 -23.96 10.22 12.66
C SER A 153 -23.73 9.55 11.31
N LEU A 154 -22.48 9.17 11.04
CA LEU A 154 -22.03 8.48 9.83
C LEU A 154 -21.55 7.05 10.13
N GLU A 155 -21.80 6.54 11.33
CA GLU A 155 -21.38 5.18 11.74
C GLU A 155 -22.18 4.06 11.08
N SER A 156 -23.40 4.35 10.62
CA SER A 156 -24.25 3.36 9.96
C SER A 156 -25.03 3.95 8.79
N TYR A 157 -25.42 3.06 7.87
CA TYR A 157 -26.24 3.41 6.72
C TYR A 157 -27.58 4.01 7.18
N GLU A 158 -28.20 3.40 8.19
CA GLU A 158 -29.48 3.81 8.74
C GLU A 158 -29.41 5.22 9.33
N SER A 159 -28.33 5.55 10.07
CA SER A 159 -28.12 6.88 10.64
C SER A 159 -27.88 7.93 9.56
N LEU A 160 -27.04 7.62 8.57
CA LEU A 160 -26.76 8.53 7.45
C LEU A 160 -28.03 8.82 6.63
N MET A 161 -28.76 7.76 6.25
CA MET A 161 -29.92 7.87 5.37
C MET A 161 -31.18 8.33 6.11
N GLY A 162 -31.27 8.09 7.43
CA GLY A 162 -32.33 8.61 8.28
C GLY A 162 -32.24 10.12 8.51
N HIS A 163 -31.06 10.71 8.31
CA HIS A 163 -30.89 12.16 8.47
C HIS A 163 -31.46 12.94 7.27
N ARG A 164 -32.57 13.65 7.51
CA ARG A 164 -33.44 14.35 6.53
C ARG A 164 -32.76 15.10 5.37
N ARG A 165 -31.53 15.58 5.54
CA ARG A 165 -30.81 16.39 4.53
C ARG A 165 -29.39 15.93 4.24
N ALA A 166 -28.89 14.88 4.89
CA ALA A 166 -27.50 14.45 4.70
C ALA A 166 -27.31 13.95 3.26
N VAL A 167 -28.13 12.98 2.88
CA VAL A 167 -28.15 12.37 1.55
C VAL A 167 -29.57 12.40 1.02
N ILE A 168 -29.74 12.83 -0.22
CA ILE A 168 -30.98 12.74 -0.98
C ILE A 168 -30.67 11.88 -2.21
N PRO A 169 -31.15 10.62 -2.26
CA PRO A 169 -30.92 9.72 -3.38
C PRO A 169 -31.21 10.38 -4.73
N PHE A 170 -30.35 10.11 -5.72
CA PHE A 170 -30.43 10.64 -7.09
C PHE A 170 -30.28 12.17 -7.19
N ASN A 171 -29.98 12.90 -6.10
CA ASN A 171 -29.96 14.35 -6.10
C ASN A 171 -28.76 14.96 -5.36
N LEU A 172 -27.68 15.20 -6.11
CA LEU A 172 -26.47 15.86 -5.60
C LEU A 172 -26.74 17.26 -5.04
N LYS A 173 -27.53 18.07 -5.75
CA LYS A 173 -27.78 19.48 -5.37
C LYS A 173 -28.51 19.59 -4.03
N LYS A 174 -29.37 18.63 -3.72
CA LYS A 174 -30.12 18.60 -2.44
C LYS A 174 -29.36 17.90 -1.32
N SER A 175 -28.41 17.02 -1.62
CA SER A 175 -27.58 16.30 -0.64
C SER A 175 -26.57 17.23 0.04
N ARG A 176 -26.67 17.43 1.36
CA ARG A 176 -25.72 18.29 2.11
C ARG A 176 -24.34 17.67 2.18
N LEU A 177 -24.23 16.34 2.33
CA LEU A 177 -22.95 15.63 2.39
C LEU A 177 -22.07 16.02 1.19
N TYR A 178 -22.59 15.82 -0.03
CA TYR A 178 -21.87 16.14 -1.27
C TYR A 178 -21.51 17.63 -1.40
N LYS A 179 -22.43 18.54 -1.05
CA LYS A 179 -22.15 19.98 -1.15
C LYS A 179 -21.01 20.40 -0.23
N LYS A 180 -21.08 20.00 1.04
CA LYS A 180 -20.09 20.38 2.04
C LYS A 180 -18.71 19.80 1.75
N THR A 181 -18.63 18.57 1.26
CA THR A 181 -17.34 17.97 0.87
C THR A 181 -16.77 18.60 -0.41
N ARG A 182 -17.60 18.83 -1.43
CA ARG A 182 -17.17 19.47 -2.69
C ARG A 182 -16.72 20.92 -2.50
N GLU A 183 -17.37 21.66 -1.61
CA GLU A 183 -17.05 23.06 -1.29
C GLU A 183 -15.83 23.19 -0.36
N GLY A 184 -15.23 22.07 0.07
CA GLY A 184 -14.08 22.06 0.98
C GLY A 184 -14.42 22.47 2.41
N GLU A 185 -15.70 22.62 2.75
CA GLU A 185 -16.14 22.96 4.11
C GLU A 185 -16.04 21.77 5.08
N MET A 186 -16.01 20.54 4.55
CA MET A 186 -15.86 19.32 5.32
C MET A 186 -14.80 18.41 4.68
N PRO A 187 -13.85 17.88 5.48
CA PRO A 187 -13.73 18.01 6.95
C PRO A 187 -13.27 19.40 7.42
N GLN A 188 -13.81 19.91 8.55
CA GLN A 188 -13.45 21.26 9.07
C GLN A 188 -12.03 21.34 9.66
N ASN A 189 -11.56 20.28 10.30
CA ASN A 189 -10.28 20.24 11.02
C ASN A 189 -9.22 19.40 10.29
N GLY A 190 -9.28 19.34 8.96
CA GLY A 190 -8.37 18.55 8.16
C GLY A 190 -8.31 19.02 6.71
N PRO A 191 -7.41 18.44 5.90
CA PRO A 191 -7.39 18.74 4.47
C PRO A 191 -8.74 18.36 3.83
N PRO A 192 -9.19 19.13 2.81
CA PRO A 192 -10.35 18.77 2.02
C PRO A 192 -10.27 17.35 1.45
N LEU A 193 -11.42 16.76 1.14
CA LEU A 193 -11.43 15.51 0.37
C LEU A 193 -10.83 15.75 -1.02
N SER A 194 -10.11 14.75 -1.53
CA SER A 194 -9.63 14.73 -2.90
C SER A 194 -10.79 14.69 -3.90
N GLN A 195 -10.54 15.09 -5.14
CA GLN A 195 -11.57 15.06 -6.19
C GLN A 195 -12.11 13.64 -6.42
N ALA A 196 -11.27 12.61 -6.29
CA ALA A 196 -11.69 11.22 -6.42
C ALA A 196 -12.67 10.81 -5.30
N GLU A 197 -12.39 11.18 -4.05
CA GLU A 197 -13.29 10.94 -2.91
C GLU A 197 -14.63 11.67 -3.07
N VAL A 198 -14.60 12.95 -3.49
CA VAL A 198 -15.81 13.74 -3.76
C VAL A 198 -16.62 13.11 -4.90
N ASN A 199 -15.96 12.67 -5.98
CA ASN A 199 -16.61 12.00 -7.10
C ASN A 199 -17.25 10.67 -6.69
N ALA A 200 -16.60 9.91 -5.80
CA ALA A 200 -17.14 8.65 -5.27
C ALA A 200 -18.43 8.86 -4.48
N ILE A 201 -18.44 9.85 -3.56
CA ILE A 201 -19.65 10.25 -2.84
C ILE A 201 -20.74 10.65 -3.84
N GLY A 202 -20.39 11.44 -4.86
CA GLY A 202 -21.33 11.85 -5.89
C GLY A 202 -21.92 10.69 -6.68
N ALA A 203 -21.07 9.75 -7.13
CA ALA A 203 -21.47 8.57 -7.88
C ALA A 203 -22.41 7.67 -7.07
N TRP A 204 -22.10 7.42 -5.81
CA TRP A 204 -22.97 6.65 -4.91
C TRP A 204 -24.34 7.32 -4.72
N ILE A 205 -24.40 8.64 -4.50
CA ILE A 205 -25.67 9.37 -4.38
C ILE A 205 -26.48 9.29 -5.69
N LEU A 206 -25.83 9.49 -6.84
CA LEU A 206 -26.47 9.39 -8.16
C LEU A 206 -26.95 7.97 -8.47
N ALA A 207 -26.31 6.93 -7.92
CA ALA A 207 -26.74 5.54 -8.00
C ALA A 207 -27.93 5.21 -7.08
N GLY A 208 -28.48 6.20 -6.36
CA GLY A 208 -29.60 6.00 -5.45
C GLY A 208 -29.19 5.74 -4.01
N ALA A 209 -27.92 5.94 -3.67
CA ALA A 209 -27.35 5.69 -2.35
C ALA A 209 -27.59 4.25 -1.85
N PRO A 210 -27.19 3.20 -2.61
CA PRO A 210 -27.44 1.81 -2.22
C PRO A 210 -26.63 1.38 -0.99
N ASN A 211 -27.23 0.48 -0.18
CA ASN A 211 -26.55 -0.26 0.89
C ASN A 211 -26.14 -1.64 0.37
N ASN A 212 -25.02 -1.70 -0.35
CA ASN A 212 -24.52 -2.89 -1.02
C ASN A 212 -23.00 -3.04 -0.89
#